data_AF-S4RQK2-F1
#
_entry.id   AF-S4RQK2-F1
#
_cell.length_a   1.000
_cell.length_b   1.000
_cell.length_c   1.000
_cell.angle_alpha   90.00
_cell.angle_beta   90.00
_cell.angle_gamma   90.00
#
_symmetry.space_group_name_H-M   'P 1'
#
loop_
_entity.id
_entity.type
_entity.pdbx_description
1 polymer ?
#
loop_
_entity_poly.entity_id
_entity_poly.type
_entity_poly.pdbx_seq_one_letter_code
_entity_poly.pdbx_strand_id
1 'polypeptide(L)'
;FRRSQLISADDFEFIQRFTAAGTEQRRRIAEIEGTQCAQTLLHLVTRIVKESVVHFVLVLIEDLLQENGEHAQIFSVFTRRNHRSQWVLFMPMLNRQEILTMHLAARVVARLAIMSRELLQGSDLGFYLTWLKTHLSVQSWLGGGRRPSSGSRLTSDNGQALHYFQSAASCLQLILRTGEYRFAWVQEDGIS
;
A
#
# COMPACT_ATOMS: atom_id res chain seq x y z
N PHE A 1 10.12 17.40 14.76
CA PHE A 1 10.66 16.07 14.45
C PHE A 1 11.80 15.59 15.36
N ARG A 2 12.38 16.41 16.27
CA ARG A 2 13.48 16.01 17.19
C ARG A 2 13.10 15.68 18.66
N ARG A 3 11.81 15.58 19.02
CA ARG A 3 11.38 15.47 20.44
C ARG A 3 10.40 14.33 20.72
N SER A 4 10.55 13.22 20.01
CA SER A 4 9.88 11.96 20.34
C SER A 4 10.85 10.87 19.93
N GLN A 5 11.24 9.99 20.86
CA GLN A 5 12.17 8.87 20.65
C GLN A 5 11.63 7.78 19.69
N LEU A 6 10.91 8.18 18.63
CA LEU A 6 10.20 7.30 17.71
C LEU A 6 10.97 7.03 16.42
N ILE A 7 11.96 7.86 16.08
CA ILE A 7 12.75 7.77 14.83
C ILE A 7 14.23 7.84 15.20
N SER A 8 15.05 6.91 14.70
CA SER A 8 16.51 6.95 14.87
C SER A 8 17.10 8.19 14.17
N ALA A 9 18.24 8.67 14.65
CA ALA A 9 18.98 9.72 13.96
C ALA A 9 19.31 9.32 12.52
N ASP A 10 19.68 8.05 12.31
CA ASP A 10 20.02 7.48 11.00
C ASP A 10 18.80 7.43 10.08
N ASP A 11 17.63 7.05 10.60
CA ASP A 11 16.39 7.00 9.83
C ASP A 11 15.95 8.41 9.41
N PHE A 12 16.14 9.39 10.30
CA PHE A 12 15.82 10.79 10.03
C PHE A 12 16.77 11.41 8.99
N GLU A 13 18.07 11.14 9.11
CA GLU A 13 19.05 11.64 8.15
C GLU A 13 18.85 11.01 6.77
N PHE A 14 18.62 9.69 6.73
CA PHE A 14 18.34 8.98 5.48
C PHE A 14 17.09 9.54 4.80
N ILE A 15 15.96 9.65 5.51
CA ILE A 15 14.70 10.12 4.90
C ILE A 15 14.83 11.56 4.43
N GLN A 16 15.51 12.44 5.17
CA GLN A 16 15.74 13.82 4.76
C GLN A 16 16.55 13.90 3.47
N ARG A 17 17.66 13.14 3.39
CA ARG A 17 18.49 13.08 2.17
C ARG A 17 17.73 12.46 1.00
N PHE A 18 16.99 11.38 1.24
CA PHE A 18 16.26 10.65 0.22
C PHE A 18 15.15 11.52 -0.39
N THR A 19 14.39 12.23 0.44
CA THR A 19 13.28 13.10 0.00
C THR A 19 13.74 14.40 -0.67
N ALA A 20 14.91 14.91 -0.30
CA ALA A 20 15.52 16.07 -0.96
C ALA A 20 16.15 15.72 -2.33
N ALA A 21 16.42 14.43 -2.58
CA ALA A 21 17.03 13.97 -3.81
C ALA A 21 16.03 13.91 -4.98
N GLY A 22 16.47 14.35 -6.16
CA GLY A 22 15.72 14.16 -7.41
C GLY A 22 15.61 12.68 -7.80
N THR A 23 14.76 12.37 -8.77
CA THR A 23 14.46 10.98 -9.20
C THR A 23 15.69 10.14 -9.53
N GLU A 24 16.64 10.69 -10.29
CA GLU A 24 17.87 9.96 -10.67
C GLU A 24 18.76 9.67 -9.45
N GLN A 25 18.89 10.63 -8.54
CA GLN A 25 19.69 10.46 -7.34
C GLN A 25 19.02 9.49 -6.36
N ARG A 26 17.68 9.55 -6.21
CA ARG A 26 16.92 8.58 -5.42
C ARG A 26 17.09 7.16 -5.94
N ARG A 27 17.06 6.96 -7.26
CA ARG A 27 17.34 5.66 -7.88
C ARG A 27 18.72 5.13 -7.48
N ARG A 28 19.77 5.95 -7.62
CA ARG A 28 21.13 5.56 -7.22
C ARG A 28 21.24 5.23 -5.74
N ILE A 29 20.60 6.02 -4.88
CA ILE A 29 20.57 5.77 -3.43
C ILE A 29 19.87 4.43 -3.15
N ALA A 30 18.73 4.15 -3.80
CA ALA A 30 18.02 2.89 -3.62
C ALA A 30 18.82 1.67 -4.11
N GLU A 31 19.58 1.82 -5.20
CA GLU A 31 20.44 0.77 -5.75
C GLU A 31 21.66 0.47 -4.85
N ILE A 32 22.32 1.51 -4.34
CA ILE A 32 23.55 1.38 -3.53
C ILE A 32 23.19 1.01 -2.07
N GLU A 33 22.18 1.67 -1.51
CA GLU A 33 21.83 1.61 -0.08
C GLU A 33 20.48 0.91 0.14
N GLY A 34 20.11 -0.03 -0.73
CA GLY A 34 18.78 -0.67 -0.69
C GLY A 34 18.40 -1.26 0.68
N THR A 35 19.35 -1.87 1.40
CA THR A 35 19.06 -2.43 2.73
C THR A 35 18.65 -1.34 3.73
N GLN A 36 19.35 -0.20 3.74
CA GLN A 36 19.00 0.93 4.60
C GLN A 36 17.69 1.57 4.15
N CYS A 37 17.46 1.68 2.84
CA CYS A 37 16.22 2.19 2.27
C CYS A 37 15.00 1.39 2.76
N ALA A 38 15.00 0.06 2.60
CA ALA A 38 13.92 -0.78 3.10
C ALA A 38 13.79 -0.70 4.62
N GLN A 39 14.90 -0.77 5.37
CA GLN A 39 14.88 -0.69 6.82
C GLN A 39 14.21 0.59 7.33
N THR A 40 14.65 1.75 6.84
CA THR A 40 14.11 3.05 7.25
C THR A 40 12.64 3.16 6.86
N LEU A 41 12.27 2.92 5.59
CA LEU A 41 10.88 3.05 5.15
C LEU A 41 9.94 2.13 5.96
N LEU A 42 10.36 0.88 6.21
CA LEU A 42 9.55 -0.06 6.98
C LEU A 42 9.47 0.30 8.47
N HIS A 43 10.57 0.77 9.08
CA HIS A 43 10.54 1.27 10.45
C HIS A 43 9.59 2.45 10.60
N LEU A 44 9.63 3.41 9.66
CA LEU A 44 8.77 4.58 9.70
C LEU A 44 7.29 4.18 9.55
N VAL A 45 6.96 3.20 8.71
CA VAL A 45 5.58 2.74 8.49
C VAL A 45 5.04 1.91 9.65
N THR A 46 5.88 1.10 10.29
CA THR A 46 5.44 0.13 11.32
C THR A 46 5.57 0.63 12.75
N ARG A 47 6.54 1.50 13.05
CA ARG A 47 6.83 1.94 14.43
C ARG A 47 6.30 3.34 14.76
N ILE A 48 5.97 4.15 13.75
CA ILE A 48 5.48 5.52 13.98
C ILE A 48 3.96 5.53 14.08
N VAL A 49 3.48 6.19 15.15
CA VAL A 49 2.05 6.31 15.45
C VAL A 49 1.40 7.47 14.68
N LYS A 50 2.18 8.47 14.22
CA LYS A 50 1.65 9.64 13.52
C LYS A 50 1.21 9.31 12.09
N GLU A 51 -0.09 9.32 11.83
CA GLU A 51 -0.69 8.97 10.53
C GLU A 51 -0.12 9.76 9.35
N SER A 52 0.08 11.08 9.50
CA SER A 52 0.64 11.90 8.40
C SER A 52 2.02 11.43 7.95
N VAL A 53 2.81 10.81 8.85
CA VAL A 53 4.12 10.25 8.50
C VAL A 53 3.94 8.91 7.81
N VAL A 54 3.01 8.08 8.28
CA VAL A 54 2.67 6.82 7.63
C VAL A 54 2.19 7.05 6.20
N HIS A 55 1.28 8.01 5.99
CA HIS A 55 0.81 8.41 4.65
C HIS A 55 1.95 8.84 3.76
N PHE A 56 2.79 9.75 4.26
CA PHE A 56 3.95 10.25 3.53
C PHE A 56 4.87 9.12 3.09
N VAL A 57 5.18 8.18 3.99
CA VAL A 57 6.09 7.07 3.68
C VAL A 57 5.43 6.06 2.74
N LEU A 58 4.13 5.79 2.86
CA LEU A 58 3.43 4.90 1.91
C LEU A 58 3.41 5.50 0.50
N VAL A 59 3.18 6.81 0.36
CA VAL A 59 3.29 7.51 -0.93
C VAL A 59 4.72 7.43 -1.45
N LEU A 60 5.72 7.66 -0.59
CA LEU A 60 7.12 7.58 -0.98
C LEU A 60 7.54 6.16 -1.45
N ILE A 61 7.03 5.12 -0.79
CA ILE A 61 7.22 3.72 -1.23
C ILE A 61 6.55 3.52 -2.59
N GLU A 62 5.33 4.01 -2.77
CA GLU A 62 4.63 3.88 -4.05
C GLU A 62 5.39 4.57 -5.19
N ASP A 63 5.89 5.79 -4.97
CA ASP A 63 6.70 6.54 -5.92
C ASP A 63 8.01 5.82 -6.24
N LEU A 64 8.69 5.30 -5.20
CA LEU A 64 9.92 4.50 -5.36
C LEU A 64 9.68 3.28 -6.26
N LEU A 65 8.56 2.56 -6.05
CA LEU A 65 8.19 1.42 -6.89
C LEU A 65 7.86 1.90 -8.30
N GLN A 66 7.09 2.98 -8.46
CA GLN A 66 6.73 3.51 -9.77
C GLN A 66 7.94 3.94 -10.61
N GLU A 67 8.98 4.47 -9.97
CA GLU A 67 10.20 4.93 -10.63
C GLU A 67 11.04 3.80 -11.22
N ASN A 68 11.08 2.63 -10.57
CA ASN A 68 11.77 1.45 -11.05
C ASN A 68 11.19 0.17 -10.43
N GLY A 69 10.72 -0.75 -11.27
CA GLY A 69 10.21 -2.06 -10.84
C GLY A 69 11.21 -2.91 -10.07
N GLU A 70 12.50 -2.77 -10.36
CA GLU A 70 13.55 -3.50 -9.65
C GLU A 70 13.66 -3.07 -8.18
N HIS A 71 13.18 -1.88 -7.80
CA HIS A 71 13.15 -1.45 -6.40
C HIS A 71 12.22 -2.32 -5.54
N ALA A 72 11.26 -3.04 -6.13
CA ALA A 72 10.47 -4.01 -5.41
C ALA A 72 11.34 -5.13 -4.79
N GLN A 73 12.48 -5.45 -5.40
CA GLN A 73 13.41 -6.46 -4.87
C GLN A 73 14.12 -6.00 -3.59
N ILE A 74 14.22 -4.71 -3.36
CA ILE A 74 14.85 -4.17 -2.15
C ILE A 74 14.07 -4.63 -0.91
N PHE A 75 12.75 -4.56 -0.98
CA PHE A 75 11.87 -5.01 0.11
C PHE A 75 11.90 -6.53 0.27
N SER A 76 11.86 -7.30 -0.82
CA SER A 76 11.90 -8.76 -0.75
C SER A 76 13.23 -9.29 -0.18
N VAL A 77 14.36 -8.72 -0.59
CA VAL A 77 15.69 -9.07 -0.06
C VAL A 77 15.76 -8.73 1.43
N PHE A 78 15.25 -7.57 1.84
CA PHE A 78 15.26 -7.16 3.25
C PHE A 78 14.37 -8.05 4.12
N THR A 79 13.15 -8.36 3.70
CA THR A 79 12.22 -9.19 4.49
C THR A 79 12.67 -10.64 4.59
N ARG A 80 13.23 -11.19 3.51
CA ARG A 80 13.81 -12.55 3.51
C ARG A 80 14.96 -12.69 4.49
N ARG A 81 15.85 -11.70 4.57
CA ARG A 81 16.92 -11.67 5.58
C ARG A 81 16.39 -11.67 7.01
N ASN A 82 15.19 -11.11 7.22
CA ASN A 82 14.52 -11.08 8.52
C ASN A 82 13.55 -12.27 8.72
N HIS A 83 13.59 -13.30 7.87
CA HIS A 83 12.70 -14.47 7.89
C HIS A 83 11.21 -14.12 7.90
N ARG A 84 10.83 -13.04 7.21
CA ARG A 84 9.43 -12.61 7.07
C ARG A 84 9.05 -12.49 5.61
N SER A 85 7.78 -12.71 5.33
CA SER A 85 7.16 -12.30 4.06
C SER A 85 7.05 -10.79 4.02
N GLN A 86 7.26 -10.19 2.85
CA GLN A 86 7.07 -8.75 2.65
C GLN A 86 5.62 -8.31 2.88
N TRP A 87 4.66 -9.23 2.74
CA TRP A 87 3.23 -8.98 2.88
C TRP A 87 2.81 -8.73 4.32
N VAL A 88 3.42 -9.43 5.27
CA VAL A 88 3.14 -9.33 6.72
C VAL A 88 3.26 -7.89 7.24
N LEU A 89 4.03 -7.05 6.55
CA LEU A 89 4.23 -5.65 6.90
C LEU A 89 3.04 -4.76 6.53
N PHE A 90 2.39 -5.04 5.40
CA PHE A 90 1.32 -4.21 4.86
C PHE A 90 -0.07 -4.77 5.14
N MET A 91 -0.22 -6.09 5.31
CA MET A 91 -1.52 -6.73 5.58
C MET A 91 -2.24 -6.15 6.82
N PRO A 92 -1.57 -5.90 7.95
CA PRO A 92 -2.23 -5.26 9.11
C PRO A 92 -2.75 -3.85 8.80
N MET A 93 -2.15 -3.16 7.83
CA MET A 93 -2.53 -1.79 7.48
C MET A 93 -3.86 -1.72 6.71
N LEU A 94 -4.24 -2.82 6.05
CA LEU A 94 -5.53 -2.96 5.37
C LEU A 94 -6.72 -3.07 6.34
N ASN A 95 -6.45 -3.29 7.63
CA ASN A 95 -7.44 -3.32 8.70
C ASN A 95 -7.43 -2.05 9.57
N ARG A 96 -6.69 -1.00 9.20
CA ARG A 96 -6.66 0.25 9.99
C ARG A 96 -8.00 0.99 9.88
N GLN A 97 -8.36 1.67 10.97
CA GLN A 97 -9.58 2.49 11.05
C GLN A 97 -9.54 3.69 10.09
N GLU A 98 -8.35 4.14 9.72
CA GLU A 98 -8.14 5.33 8.90
C GLU A 98 -8.09 4.96 7.41
N ILE A 99 -9.10 5.43 6.66
CA ILE A 99 -9.39 4.98 5.29
C ILE A 99 -8.23 5.30 4.33
N LEU A 100 -7.57 6.45 4.48
CA LEU A 100 -6.50 6.85 3.57
C LEU A 100 -5.28 5.92 3.70
N THR A 101 -4.83 5.60 4.92
CA THR A 101 -3.73 4.65 5.14
C THR A 101 -4.06 3.28 4.57
N MET A 102 -5.28 2.81 4.80
CA MET A 102 -5.76 1.53 4.26
C MET A 102 -5.66 1.49 2.73
N HIS A 103 -6.13 2.54 2.04
CA HIS A 103 -6.05 2.61 0.57
C HIS A 103 -4.62 2.81 0.04
N LEU A 104 -3.79 3.61 0.71
CA LEU A 104 -2.38 3.77 0.35
C LEU A 104 -1.61 2.45 0.51
N ALA A 105 -1.85 1.72 1.59
CA ALA A 105 -1.27 0.39 1.80
C ALA A 105 -1.73 -0.61 0.73
N ALA A 106 -3.01 -0.60 0.36
CA ALA A 106 -3.52 -1.45 -0.71
C ALA A 106 -2.81 -1.18 -2.05
N ARG A 107 -2.59 0.09 -2.39
CA ARG A 107 -1.82 0.46 -3.60
C ARG A 107 -0.38 -0.06 -3.56
N VAL A 108 0.29 0.08 -2.42
CA VAL A 108 1.65 -0.47 -2.24
C VAL A 108 1.67 -1.99 -2.39
N VAL A 109 0.71 -2.70 -1.78
CA VAL A 109 0.56 -4.17 -1.93
C VAL A 109 0.34 -4.54 -3.39
N ALA A 110 -0.56 -3.87 -4.10
CA ALA A 110 -0.83 -4.14 -5.51
C ALA A 110 0.44 -3.96 -6.37
N ARG A 111 1.21 -2.89 -6.15
CA ARG A 111 2.46 -2.65 -6.87
C ARG A 111 3.54 -3.67 -6.53
N LEU A 112 3.71 -4.02 -5.27
CA LEU A 112 4.64 -5.08 -4.89
C LEU A 112 4.23 -6.42 -5.50
N ALA A 113 2.93 -6.72 -5.55
CA ALA A 113 2.42 -8.00 -6.07
C ALA A 113 2.72 -8.20 -7.55
N ILE A 114 2.79 -7.12 -8.34
CA ILE A 114 3.09 -7.18 -9.77
C ILE A 114 4.57 -6.94 -10.10
N MET A 115 5.35 -6.31 -9.22
CA MET A 115 6.74 -5.89 -9.50
C MET A 115 7.78 -6.72 -8.74
N SER A 116 7.43 -7.30 -7.60
CA SER A 116 8.34 -8.15 -6.85
C SER A 116 8.39 -9.57 -7.44
N ARG A 117 9.50 -10.28 -7.21
CA ARG A 117 9.64 -11.69 -7.65
C ARG A 117 8.90 -12.67 -6.74
N GLU A 118 8.47 -12.21 -5.58
CA GLU A 118 7.73 -13.00 -4.61
C GLU A 118 6.24 -12.78 -4.85
N LEU A 119 5.51 -13.82 -5.22
CA LEU A 119 4.10 -13.71 -5.49
C LEU A 119 3.30 -13.59 -4.18
N LEU A 120 2.21 -12.82 -4.22
CA LEU A 120 1.21 -12.80 -3.16
C LEU A 120 0.36 -14.07 -3.27
N GLN A 121 0.41 -14.97 -2.29
CA GLN A 121 -0.26 -16.28 -2.38
C GLN A 121 -0.92 -16.68 -1.05
N GLY A 122 -1.71 -17.75 -1.09
CA GLY A 122 -2.32 -18.34 0.10
C GLY A 122 -3.33 -17.42 0.78
N SER A 123 -3.33 -17.41 2.11
CA SER A 123 -4.26 -16.61 2.93
C SER A 123 -4.11 -15.11 2.69
N ASP A 124 -2.90 -14.63 2.45
CA ASP A 124 -2.63 -13.22 2.20
C ASP A 124 -3.26 -12.74 0.88
N LEU A 125 -3.23 -13.60 -0.15
CA LEU A 125 -3.92 -13.34 -1.41
C LEU A 125 -5.44 -13.33 -1.21
N GLY A 126 -6.00 -14.36 -0.58
CA GLY A 126 -7.44 -14.46 -0.32
C GLY A 126 -7.98 -13.27 0.48
N PHE A 127 -7.24 -12.86 1.52
CA PHE A 127 -7.54 -11.67 2.30
C PHE A 127 -7.55 -10.40 1.44
N TYR A 128 -6.52 -10.20 0.62
CA TYR A 128 -6.42 -9.03 -0.25
C TYR A 128 -7.52 -8.97 -1.31
N LEU A 129 -7.86 -10.11 -1.93
CA LEU A 129 -8.95 -10.18 -2.90
C LEU A 129 -10.32 -9.92 -2.25
N THR A 130 -10.54 -10.44 -1.04
CA THR A 130 -11.74 -10.16 -0.26
C THR A 130 -11.85 -8.67 0.07
N TRP A 131 -10.74 -8.04 0.50
CA TRP A 131 -10.68 -6.60 0.73
C TRP A 131 -11.07 -5.81 -0.52
N LEU A 132 -10.52 -6.16 -1.70
CA LEU A 132 -10.89 -5.53 -2.96
C LEU A 132 -12.39 -5.67 -3.26
N LYS A 133 -12.98 -6.87 -3.09
CA LYS A 133 -14.41 -7.09 -3.30
C LYS A 133 -15.26 -6.20 -2.40
N THR A 134 -14.95 -6.15 -1.10
CA THR A 134 -15.67 -5.30 -0.14
C THR A 134 -15.61 -3.83 -0.57
N HIS A 135 -14.43 -3.33 -0.93
CA HIS A 135 -14.22 -1.93 -1.33
C HIS A 135 -14.66 -1.59 -2.76
N LEU A 136 -15.01 -2.58 -3.57
CA LEU A 136 -15.63 -2.39 -4.89
C LEU A 136 -17.15 -2.54 -4.86
N SER A 137 -17.71 -3.04 -3.75
CA SER A 137 -19.15 -3.13 -3.61
C SER A 137 -19.76 -1.73 -3.46
N VAL A 138 -20.74 -1.40 -4.30
CA VAL A 138 -21.42 -0.09 -4.24
C VAL A 138 -22.06 0.16 -2.85
N GLN A 139 -22.39 -0.91 -2.13
CA GLN A 139 -22.95 -0.84 -0.78
C GLN A 139 -21.94 -0.40 0.29
N SER A 140 -20.63 -0.62 0.10
CA SER A 140 -19.62 -0.21 1.08
C SER A 140 -19.48 1.31 1.19
N TRP A 141 -19.83 2.04 0.14
CA TRP A 141 -19.68 3.50 0.06
C TRP A 141 -20.98 4.26 0.28
N LEU A 142 -22.14 3.63 0.03
CA LEU A 142 -23.45 4.26 0.16
C LEU A 142 -24.03 4.23 1.57
N GLY A 143 -23.28 3.75 2.58
CA GLY A 143 -23.72 3.72 3.96
C GLY A 143 -24.96 2.83 4.15
N GLY A 144 -24.75 1.52 4.20
CA GLY A 144 -25.71 0.53 4.75
C GLY A 144 -27.19 0.88 4.64
N GLY A 145 -27.82 0.56 3.50
CA GLY A 145 -29.24 0.20 3.47
C GLY A 145 -30.30 1.30 3.71
N ARG A 146 -30.00 2.60 3.58
CA ARG A 146 -31.07 3.61 3.45
C ARG A 146 -31.12 4.18 2.04
N ARG A 147 -32.20 3.86 1.31
CA ARG A 147 -32.55 4.52 0.04
C ARG A 147 -32.40 6.04 0.24
N PRO A 148 -31.64 6.74 -0.59
CA PRO A 148 -31.58 8.19 -0.51
C PRO A 148 -32.97 8.72 -0.81
N SER A 149 -33.62 9.29 0.20
CA SER A 149 -34.81 10.12 0.00
C SER A 149 -34.40 11.25 -0.93
N SER A 150 -35.11 11.35 -2.05
CA SER A 150 -34.94 12.36 -3.09
C SER A 150 -34.68 13.75 -2.49
N GLY A 151 -33.43 14.22 -2.54
CA GLY A 151 -33.07 15.56 -2.05
C GLY A 151 -31.72 15.70 -1.34
N SER A 152 -30.91 14.64 -1.20
CA SER A 152 -29.58 14.81 -0.59
C SER A 152 -28.64 15.56 -1.55
N ARG A 153 -28.23 16.76 -1.12
CA ARG A 153 -27.26 17.62 -1.81
C ARG A 153 -25.97 16.83 -2.05
N LEU A 154 -25.33 17.07 -3.18
CA LEU A 154 -23.97 16.60 -3.48
C LEU A 154 -23.01 17.19 -2.42
N THR A 155 -22.78 16.45 -1.34
CA THR A 155 -21.83 16.82 -0.29
C THR A 155 -20.43 16.31 -0.66
N SER A 156 -19.40 16.96 -0.12
CA SER A 156 -17.97 16.62 -0.27
C SER A 156 -17.65 15.13 -0.02
N ASP A 157 -18.46 14.44 0.79
CA ASP A 157 -18.32 13.01 1.08
C ASP A 157 -18.44 12.10 -0.15
N ASN A 158 -19.30 12.45 -1.11
CA ASN A 158 -19.48 11.64 -2.31
C ASN A 158 -18.22 11.64 -3.20
N GLY A 159 -17.46 12.74 -3.19
CA GLY A 159 -16.20 12.85 -3.94
C GLY A 159 -15.10 11.97 -3.36
N GLN A 160 -15.00 11.90 -2.03
CA GLN A 160 -14.03 11.04 -1.36
C GLN A 160 -14.37 9.55 -1.53
N ALA A 161 -15.64 9.18 -1.38
CA ALA A 161 -16.10 7.82 -1.62
C ALA A 161 -15.80 7.35 -3.06
N LEU A 162 -16.04 8.20 -4.06
CA LEU A 162 -15.70 7.91 -5.45
C LEU A 162 -14.18 7.75 -5.65
N HIS A 163 -13.37 8.60 -5.02
CA HIS A 163 -11.92 8.51 -5.09
C HIS A 163 -11.39 7.19 -4.51
N TYR A 164 -11.92 6.74 -3.37
CA TYR A 164 -11.52 5.46 -2.78
C TYR A 164 -12.00 4.25 -3.59
N PHE A 165 -13.21 4.31 -4.15
CA PHE A 165 -13.67 3.31 -5.10
C PHE A 165 -12.75 3.21 -6.32
N GLN A 166 -12.39 4.35 -6.92
CA GLN A 166 -11.44 4.40 -8.04
C GLN A 166 -10.05 3.87 -7.65
N SER A 167 -9.61 4.15 -6.43
CA SER A 167 -8.35 3.61 -5.89
C SER A 167 -8.39 2.08 -5.79
N ALA A 168 -9.46 1.49 -5.25
CA ALA A 168 -9.62 0.03 -5.19
C ALA A 168 -9.71 -0.59 -6.59
N ALA A 169 -10.45 0.05 -7.51
CA ALA A 169 -10.56 -0.39 -8.90
C ALA A 169 -9.20 -0.40 -9.61
N SER A 170 -8.38 0.63 -9.38
CA SER A 170 -7.02 0.72 -9.93
C SER A 170 -6.12 -0.39 -9.40
N CYS A 171 -6.24 -0.73 -8.11
CA CYS A 171 -5.51 -1.85 -7.51
C CYS A 171 -5.89 -3.19 -8.15
N LEU A 172 -7.19 -3.42 -8.35
CA LEU A 172 -7.68 -4.62 -9.03
C LEU A 172 -7.16 -4.69 -10.48
N GLN A 173 -7.31 -3.60 -11.25
CA GLN A 173 -6.81 -3.53 -12.63
C GLN A 173 -5.31 -3.83 -12.73
N LEU A 174 -4.53 -3.39 -11.74
CA LEU A 174 -3.10 -3.64 -11.69
C LEU A 174 -2.80 -5.13 -11.50
N ILE A 175 -3.40 -5.75 -10.48
CA ILE A 175 -3.17 -7.15 -10.12
C ILE A 175 -3.67 -8.10 -11.23
N LEU A 176 -4.80 -7.80 -11.88
CA LEU A 176 -5.34 -8.64 -12.95
C LEU A 176 -4.46 -8.68 -14.21
N ARG A 177 -3.39 -7.89 -14.31
CA ARG A 177 -2.40 -8.01 -15.39
C ARG A 177 -1.68 -9.37 -15.32
N THR A 178 -1.46 -9.88 -14.11
CA THR A 178 -0.82 -11.17 -13.84
C THR A 178 -1.84 -12.30 -13.97
N GLY A 179 -1.45 -13.42 -14.59
CA GLY A 179 -2.37 -14.54 -14.86
C GLY A 179 -2.83 -15.24 -13.59
N GLU A 180 -1.90 -15.47 -12.67
CA GLU A 180 -2.09 -16.15 -11.40
C GLU A 180 -3.17 -15.48 -10.55
N TYR A 181 -3.14 -14.15 -10.47
CA TYR A 181 -4.13 -13.39 -9.72
C TYR A 181 -5.49 -13.31 -10.42
N ARG A 182 -5.52 -13.34 -11.77
CA ARG A 182 -6.77 -13.45 -12.54
C ARG A 182 -7.48 -14.77 -12.24
N PHE A 183 -6.75 -15.88 -12.24
CA PHE A 183 -7.34 -17.18 -11.90
C PHE A 183 -7.84 -17.21 -10.46
N ALA A 184 -7.06 -16.70 -9.51
CA ALA A 184 -7.47 -16.62 -8.11
C ALA A 184 -8.73 -15.75 -7.91
N TRP A 185 -8.84 -14.61 -8.62
CA TRP A 185 -10.03 -13.76 -8.58
C TRP A 185 -11.29 -14.49 -9.05
N VAL A 186 -11.21 -15.21 -10.17
CA VAL A 186 -12.35 -15.97 -10.72
C VAL A 186 -12.71 -17.14 -9.81
N GLN A 187 -11.72 -17.83 -9.23
CA GLN A 187 -11.98 -18.92 -8.29
C GLN A 187 -12.68 -18.44 -7.03
N GLU A 188 -12.29 -17.28 -6.49
CA GLU A 188 -12.95 -16.63 -5.37
C GLU A 188 -14.41 -16.23 -5.68
N ASP A 189 -14.77 -15.97 -6.95
CA ASP A 189 -16.16 -15.72 -7.38
C ASP A 189 -16.93 -17.01 -7.69
N GLY A 190 -16.24 -18.10 -8.03
CA GLY A 190 -16.81 -19.42 -8.36
C GLY A 190 -17.10 -20.31 -7.13
N ILE A 191 -16.79 -19.85 -5.93
CA ILE A 191 -17.14 -20.48 -4.66
C ILE A 191 -18.19 -19.60 -3.98
N SER A 192 -19.45 -19.70 -4.42
CA SER A 192 -20.62 -19.13 -3.74
C SER A 192 -21.83 -20.02 -3.99
#